data_AF-A0A1S6HNT2-F1
#
_entry.id   AF-A0A1S6HNT2-F1
#
_cell.length_a   1.000
_cell.length_b   1.000
_cell.length_c   1.000
_cell.angle_alpha   90.00
_cell.angle_beta   90.00
_cell.angle_gamma   90.00
#
_symmetry.space_group_name_H-M   'P 1'
#
loop_
_entity.id
_entity.type
_entity.pdbx_description
1 polymer ?
#
loop_
_entity_poly.entity_id
_entity_poly.type
_entity_poly.pdbx_seq_one_letter_code
_entity_poly.pdbx_strand_id
1 'polypeptide(L)'
;MQQSINYTHYQGWQYISLYIGSRNADIIMQKKILPRSIIASIIFSTGLLTSPAHANPESDRLIANEPLQVTVNSNPIVTDTYRSSIFLNRGQRKVIWNTFKRPADYDQLAAFVAISYGDLLSVSCKISLFDGNNAQPFKVLDCRRSQQWNPTTPDVPVFNTSLRAKIELYNADFTKSGKRVSLILTPNFANQNDIDQDGLPAWFEMFHDLSDNDAASDIDQDSYTALEEYLGGSNPLDANSVPVNP
;
A
#
# COMPACT_ATOMS: atom_id res chain seq x y z
N MET A 1 21.11 24.47 -39.37
CA MET A 1 19.85 24.46 -38.60
C MET A 1 20.02 23.46 -37.48
N GLN A 2 20.18 23.97 -36.27
CA GLN A 2 20.49 23.20 -35.07
C GLN A 2 19.15 22.93 -34.37
N GLN A 3 18.69 21.67 -34.38
CA GLN A 3 17.47 21.29 -33.66
C GLN A 3 17.86 20.97 -32.21
N SER A 4 17.40 21.82 -31.30
CA SER A 4 17.45 21.60 -29.86
C SER A 4 16.51 20.44 -29.50
N ILE A 5 17.08 19.40 -28.89
CA ILE A 5 16.32 18.31 -28.27
C ILE A 5 15.96 18.79 -26.86
N ASN A 6 14.68 19.09 -26.63
CA ASN A 6 14.17 19.38 -25.30
C ASN A 6 14.13 18.07 -24.49
N TYR A 7 15.08 17.92 -23.57
CA TYR A 7 15.03 16.89 -22.52
C TYR A 7 14.00 17.33 -21.48
N THR A 8 12.87 16.64 -21.43
CA THR A 8 11.92 16.78 -20.32
C THR A 8 12.52 16.05 -19.12
N HIS A 9 12.89 16.82 -18.10
CA HIS A 9 13.42 16.36 -16.82
C HIS A 9 12.30 15.60 -16.09
N TYR A 10 12.36 14.26 -16.08
CA TYR A 10 11.48 13.46 -15.23
C TYR A 10 12.09 13.44 -13.83
N GLN A 11 11.46 14.16 -12.91
CA GLN A 11 11.75 14.09 -11.48
C GLN A 11 11.65 12.63 -11.02
N GLY A 12 12.71 12.18 -10.35
CA GLY A 12 12.93 10.79 -10.00
C GLY A 12 12.03 10.34 -8.85
N TRP A 13 10.95 9.66 -9.19
CA TRP A 13 10.24 8.82 -8.22
C TRP A 13 10.90 7.43 -8.24
N GLN A 14 11.52 7.05 -7.12
CA GLN A 14 12.10 5.72 -6.97
C GLN A 14 10.99 4.68 -7.19
N TYR A 15 11.21 3.79 -8.16
CA TYR A 15 10.38 2.60 -8.33
C TYR A 15 10.57 1.71 -7.11
N ILE A 16 9.73 1.83 -6.09
CA ILE A 16 9.62 0.80 -5.05
C ILE A 16 8.81 -0.34 -5.66
N SER A 17 9.47 -1.17 -6.49
CA SER A 17 9.01 -2.52 -6.75
C SER A 17 9.34 -3.37 -5.53
N LEU A 18 8.41 -3.45 -4.57
CA LEU A 18 8.51 -4.41 -3.49
C LEU A 18 8.24 -5.82 -4.07
N TYR A 19 9.29 -6.50 -4.52
CA TYR A 19 9.25 -7.93 -4.83
C TYR A 19 9.20 -8.71 -3.51
N ILE A 20 8.02 -9.11 -3.06
CA ILE A 20 7.92 -10.17 -2.04
C ILE A 20 7.78 -11.51 -2.79
N GLY A 21 8.92 -12.15 -3.02
CA GLY A 21 8.96 -13.55 -3.46
C GLY A 21 8.62 -14.46 -2.29
N SER A 22 7.57 -15.26 -2.42
CA SER A 22 7.25 -16.33 -1.47
C SER A 22 8.39 -17.36 -1.45
N ARG A 23 9.02 -17.56 -0.30
CA ARG A 23 9.67 -18.84 0.02
C ARG A 23 9.35 -19.20 1.47
N ASN A 24 8.65 -20.31 1.64
CA ASN A 24 8.60 -21.06 2.88
C ASN A 24 10.03 -21.33 3.35
N ALA A 25 10.36 -20.92 4.57
CA ALA A 25 11.55 -21.37 5.27
C ALA A 25 11.18 -21.58 6.74
N ASP A 26 11.20 -22.84 7.15
CA ASP A 26 11.01 -23.31 8.51
C ASP A 26 11.95 -22.59 9.49
N ILE A 27 11.37 -22.05 10.57
CA ILE A 27 12.12 -21.44 11.67
C ILE A 27 12.62 -22.57 12.58
N ILE A 28 13.89 -22.94 12.42
CA ILE A 28 14.65 -23.66 13.45
C ILE A 28 15.18 -22.62 14.44
N MET A 29 14.62 -22.56 15.64
CA MET A 29 15.15 -21.76 16.75
C MET A 29 16.53 -22.30 17.18
N GLN A 30 17.58 -21.49 17.02
CA GLN A 30 18.84 -21.69 17.73
C GLN A 30 18.88 -20.85 19.00
N LYS A 31 18.96 -21.55 20.13
CA LYS A 31 19.01 -21.08 21.51
C LYS A 31 20.36 -20.40 21.80
N LYS A 32 20.37 -19.07 21.97
CA LYS A 32 21.58 -18.33 22.33
C LYS A 32 21.80 -18.40 23.86
N ILE A 33 22.88 -19.04 24.26
CA ILE A 33 23.33 -19.25 25.64
C ILE A 33 24.12 -18.01 26.09
N LEU A 34 23.77 -17.44 27.24
CA LEU A 34 24.56 -16.40 27.93
C LEU A 34 25.57 -17.06 28.90
N PRO A 35 26.82 -16.59 29.00
CA PRO A 35 27.80 -17.18 29.89
C PRO A 35 27.71 -16.65 31.33
N ARG A 36 28.02 -17.57 32.26
CA ARG A 36 28.11 -17.42 33.71
C ARG A 36 29.16 -16.38 34.14
N SER A 37 28.88 -15.66 35.21
CA SER A 37 29.90 -15.21 36.16
C SER A 37 29.44 -15.45 37.60
N ILE A 38 30.41 -15.81 38.43
CA ILE A 38 30.34 -16.40 39.77
C ILE A 38 30.67 -15.32 40.80
N ILE A 39 29.87 -15.11 41.86
CA ILE A 39 30.36 -14.78 43.22
C ILE A 39 29.41 -15.32 44.31
N ALA A 40 29.97 -16.21 45.11
CA ALA A 40 29.86 -16.53 46.56
C ALA A 40 28.54 -16.44 47.35
N SER A 41 28.30 -17.56 48.05
CA SER A 41 27.34 -17.86 49.10
C SER A 41 27.55 -17.11 50.42
N ILE A 42 26.45 -16.85 51.15
CA ILE A 42 26.42 -16.89 52.63
C ILE A 42 25.15 -17.66 53.05
N ILE A 43 25.35 -18.65 53.91
CA ILE A 43 24.35 -19.51 54.56
C ILE A 43 24.10 -18.95 55.96
N PHE A 44 22.85 -18.90 56.43
CA PHE A 44 22.48 -19.26 57.81
C PHE A 44 20.99 -19.67 57.90
N SER A 45 20.80 -20.96 58.20
CA SER A 45 19.77 -21.66 59.00
C SER A 45 18.91 -20.77 59.93
N THR A 46 17.68 -21.06 60.38
CA THR A 46 16.77 -22.22 60.43
C THR A 46 15.45 -21.71 61.05
N GLY A 47 14.29 -22.27 60.70
CA GLY A 47 13.04 -21.99 61.41
C GLY A 47 11.87 -22.85 60.93
N LEU A 48 11.60 -23.93 61.66
CA LEU A 48 10.55 -24.93 61.49
C LEU A 48 9.17 -24.39 61.95
N LEU A 49 8.06 -24.72 61.24
CA LEU A 49 6.87 -25.44 61.76
C LEU A 49 5.59 -25.26 60.90
N THR A 50 5.00 -26.43 60.58
CA THR A 50 3.57 -26.78 60.45
C THR A 50 2.68 -26.13 59.38
N SER A 51 2.18 -26.99 58.48
CA SER A 51 0.90 -26.83 57.76
C SER A 51 -0.29 -26.96 58.74
N PRO A 52 -1.47 -26.43 58.36
CA PRO A 52 -2.43 -27.34 57.71
C PRO A 52 -3.12 -26.72 56.49
N ALA A 53 -3.55 -27.62 55.60
CA ALA A 53 -4.48 -27.33 54.53
C ALA A 53 -5.78 -26.72 55.08
N HIS A 54 -6.26 -25.64 54.46
CA HIS A 54 -7.65 -25.21 54.52
C HIS A 54 -8.11 -24.86 53.11
N ALA A 55 -9.31 -25.34 52.84
CA ALA A 55 -10.00 -25.29 51.56
C ALA A 55 -10.41 -23.86 51.15
N ASN A 56 -10.63 -23.74 49.85
CA ASN A 56 -11.21 -22.67 49.04
C ASN A 56 -12.18 -21.72 49.77
N PRO A 57 -12.26 -20.45 49.33
CA PRO A 57 -13.40 -20.17 48.44
C PRO A 57 -13.02 -19.36 47.20
N GLU A 58 -13.72 -19.71 46.12
CA GLU A 58 -13.86 -18.94 44.89
C GLU A 58 -14.05 -17.45 45.18
N SER A 59 -13.07 -16.63 44.76
CA SER A 59 -13.31 -15.23 44.47
C SER A 59 -13.43 -15.09 42.97
N ASP A 60 -14.69 -14.98 42.55
CA ASP A 60 -15.17 -14.63 41.22
C ASP A 60 -14.35 -13.46 40.65
N ARG A 61 -13.30 -13.78 39.87
CA ARG A 61 -12.57 -12.78 39.10
C ARG A 61 -13.43 -12.46 37.89
N LEU A 62 -14.21 -11.40 38.05
CA LEU A 62 -14.75 -10.61 36.96
C LEU A 62 -13.67 -10.49 35.88
N ILE A 63 -13.91 -11.16 34.75
CA ILE A 63 -13.16 -10.94 33.52
C ILE A 63 -13.50 -9.51 33.13
N ALA A 64 -12.64 -8.57 33.54
CA ALA A 64 -12.60 -7.29 32.88
C ALA A 64 -12.32 -7.62 31.41
N ASN A 65 -13.30 -7.33 30.55
CA ASN A 65 -13.08 -7.24 29.13
C ASN A 65 -11.97 -6.21 28.94
N GLU A 66 -10.73 -6.67 28.82
CA GLU A 66 -9.69 -5.82 28.26
C GLU A 66 -10.19 -5.43 26.86
N PRO A 67 -10.23 -4.12 26.54
CA PRO A 67 -10.43 -3.74 25.16
C PRO A 67 -9.34 -4.43 24.35
N LEU A 68 -9.73 -5.02 23.21
CA LEU A 68 -8.81 -5.50 22.19
C LEU A 68 -7.69 -4.45 22.06
N GLN A 69 -6.50 -4.79 22.55
CA GLN A 69 -5.29 -4.05 22.26
C GLN A 69 -5.15 -4.11 20.74
N VAL A 70 -5.56 -3.04 20.06
CA VAL A 70 -5.31 -2.83 18.64
C VAL A 70 -3.81 -2.97 18.49
N THR A 71 -3.35 -4.02 17.82
CA THR A 71 -1.93 -4.16 17.50
C THR A 71 -1.59 -3.08 16.48
N VAL A 72 -1.17 -1.92 16.99
CA VAL A 72 -0.55 -0.80 16.27
C VAL A 72 0.79 -1.31 15.73
N ASN A 73 0.78 -1.97 14.57
CA ASN A 73 1.97 -2.37 13.77
C ASN A 73 1.57 -3.04 12.44
N SER A 74 0.36 -2.77 11.91
CA SER A 74 0.00 -3.23 10.57
C SER A 74 0.51 -2.24 9.54
N ASN A 75 1.20 -2.73 8.50
CA ASN A 75 1.60 -1.90 7.36
C ASN A 75 0.41 -1.07 6.85
N PRO A 76 0.49 0.27 6.77
CA PRO A 76 -0.65 1.11 6.39
C PRO A 76 -1.09 0.89 4.94
N ILE A 77 -0.27 0.25 4.12
CA ILE A 77 -0.57 -0.11 2.73
C ILE A 77 -0.42 -1.62 2.50
N VAL A 78 -1.39 -2.18 1.80
CA VAL A 78 -1.35 -3.55 1.29
C VAL A 78 -1.55 -3.55 -0.22
N THR A 79 -0.88 -4.47 -0.90
CA THR A 79 -0.96 -4.58 -2.36
C THR A 79 -1.49 -5.94 -2.78
N ASP A 80 -2.22 -5.94 -3.89
CA ASP A 80 -2.52 -7.14 -4.66
C ASP A 80 -1.94 -6.93 -6.06
N THR A 81 -1.40 -7.97 -6.69
CA THR A 81 -0.70 -7.83 -7.98
C THR A 81 -1.22 -8.82 -9.00
N TYR A 82 -1.78 -8.28 -10.08
CA TYR A 82 -2.20 -9.05 -11.24
C TYR A 82 -1.15 -8.95 -12.34
N ARG A 83 -0.72 -10.11 -12.88
CA ARG A 83 0.25 -10.19 -13.99
C ARG A 83 -0.36 -10.95 -15.16
N SER A 84 -0.21 -10.41 -16.36
CA SER A 84 -0.73 -11.06 -17.57
C SER A 84 0.20 -10.87 -18.76
N SER A 85 0.30 -11.90 -19.61
CA SER A 85 0.96 -11.83 -20.91
C SER A 85 -0.03 -12.25 -21.98
N ILE A 86 -0.41 -11.29 -22.82
CA ILE A 86 -1.57 -11.36 -23.72
C ILE A 86 -1.05 -11.35 -25.15
N PHE A 87 -1.32 -12.42 -25.87
CA PHE A 87 -1.10 -12.46 -27.32
C PHE A 87 -2.34 -11.94 -28.06
N LEU A 88 -2.14 -11.06 -29.03
CA LEU A 88 -3.16 -10.45 -29.87
C LEU A 88 -2.83 -10.72 -31.33
N ASN A 89 -3.69 -11.45 -32.04
CA ASN A 89 -3.59 -11.54 -33.50
C ASN A 89 -3.84 -10.15 -34.12
N ARG A 90 -3.39 -9.95 -35.37
CA ARG A 90 -3.76 -8.75 -36.14
C ARG A 90 -5.27 -8.54 -36.17
N GLY A 91 -5.72 -7.31 -35.98
CA GLY A 91 -7.14 -6.95 -35.93
C GLY A 91 -7.92 -7.51 -34.74
N GLN A 92 -7.27 -8.17 -33.78
CA GLN A 92 -7.96 -8.78 -32.65
C GLN A 92 -8.23 -7.77 -31.55
N ARG A 93 -9.45 -7.82 -31.00
CA ARG A 93 -9.82 -7.21 -29.72
C ARG A 93 -9.85 -8.27 -28.62
N LYS A 94 -9.32 -7.94 -27.44
CA LYS A 94 -9.50 -8.73 -26.22
C LYS A 94 -10.00 -7.86 -25.09
N VAL A 95 -10.89 -8.42 -24.28
CA VAL A 95 -11.37 -7.82 -23.04
C VAL A 95 -11.13 -8.81 -21.93
N ILE A 96 -10.44 -8.38 -20.88
CA ILE A 96 -10.10 -9.20 -19.71
C ILE A 96 -10.57 -8.47 -18.47
N TRP A 97 -11.13 -9.20 -17.53
CA TRP A 97 -11.50 -8.69 -16.22
C TRP A 97 -10.59 -9.26 -15.16
N ASN A 98 -10.16 -8.41 -14.24
CA ASN A 98 -9.58 -8.82 -12.97
C ASN A 98 -10.36 -8.19 -11.82
N THR A 99 -10.49 -8.91 -10.71
CA THR A 99 -11.08 -8.39 -9.48
C THR A 99 -10.04 -8.50 -8.38
N PHE A 100 -9.67 -7.37 -7.79
CA PHE A 100 -8.80 -7.30 -6.64
C PHE A 100 -9.65 -7.30 -5.38
N LYS A 101 -9.32 -8.18 -4.43
CA LYS A 101 -9.95 -8.18 -3.11
C LYS A 101 -9.12 -7.30 -2.19
N ARG A 102 -9.76 -6.32 -1.56
CA ARG A 102 -9.13 -5.60 -0.46
C ARG A 102 -9.20 -6.45 0.82
N PRO A 103 -8.20 -6.37 1.70
CA PRO A 103 -8.36 -6.84 3.07
C PRO A 103 -9.42 -6.02 3.84
N ALA A 104 -9.88 -6.53 4.98
CA ALA A 104 -10.69 -5.75 5.90
C ALA A 104 -9.89 -4.53 6.38
N ASP A 105 -10.57 -3.39 6.56
CA ASP A 105 -10.00 -2.11 7.03
C ASP A 105 -9.06 -1.37 6.06
N TYR A 106 -8.79 -1.93 4.87
CA TYR A 106 -8.00 -1.27 3.81
C TYR A 106 -8.89 -0.77 2.67
N ASP A 107 -9.71 0.23 2.99
CA ASP A 107 -10.84 0.64 2.15
C ASP A 107 -10.46 1.72 1.13
N GLN A 108 -9.36 2.44 1.36
CA GLN A 108 -8.88 3.50 0.47
C GLN A 108 -7.97 2.96 -0.63
N LEU A 109 -8.05 3.53 -1.84
CA LEU A 109 -7.09 3.27 -2.91
C LEU A 109 -6.05 4.38 -2.97
N ALA A 110 -4.96 4.23 -2.23
CA ALA A 110 -3.95 5.27 -2.13
C ALA A 110 -3.10 5.40 -3.42
N ALA A 111 -2.95 4.31 -4.18
CA ALA A 111 -2.36 4.37 -5.53
C ALA A 111 -2.77 3.19 -6.41
N PHE A 112 -2.71 3.37 -7.73
CA PHE A 112 -2.82 2.29 -8.71
C PHE A 112 -1.67 2.35 -9.71
N VAL A 113 -0.88 1.28 -9.77
CA VAL A 113 0.25 1.16 -10.69
C VAL A 113 -0.11 0.20 -11.82
N ALA A 114 0.07 0.65 -13.06
CA ALA A 114 -0.11 -0.13 -14.27
C ALA A 114 1.19 -0.11 -15.09
N ILE A 115 1.98 -1.17 -15.01
CA ILE A 115 3.20 -1.33 -15.79
C ILE A 115 2.89 -2.11 -17.06
N SER A 116 3.28 -1.55 -18.20
CA SER A 116 2.99 -2.12 -19.52
C SER A 116 4.28 -2.33 -20.30
N TYR A 117 4.43 -3.51 -20.92
CA TYR A 117 5.63 -3.86 -21.69
C TYR A 117 5.29 -4.79 -22.88
N GLY A 118 6.16 -4.81 -23.88
CA GLY A 118 5.99 -5.56 -25.13
C GLY A 118 5.78 -4.67 -26.35
N ASP A 119 5.16 -5.21 -27.41
CA ASP A 119 4.87 -4.46 -28.64
C ASP A 119 3.51 -3.74 -28.49
N LEU A 120 3.56 -2.52 -27.97
CA LEU A 120 2.40 -1.64 -27.78
C LEU A 120 2.16 -0.69 -28.95
N LEU A 121 3.06 -0.66 -29.95
CA LEU A 121 2.88 0.17 -31.14
C LEU A 121 1.62 -0.28 -31.89
N SER A 122 0.77 0.66 -32.29
CA SER A 122 -0.50 0.34 -32.96
C SER A 122 -1.43 -0.58 -32.15
N VAL A 123 -1.21 -0.72 -30.85
CA VAL A 123 -2.15 -1.37 -29.93
C VAL A 123 -2.90 -0.28 -29.16
N SER A 124 -4.23 -0.31 -29.22
CA SER A 124 -5.05 0.42 -28.26
C SER A 124 -5.09 -0.38 -26.96
N CYS A 125 -4.85 0.29 -25.84
CA CYS A 125 -4.81 -0.32 -24.51
C CYS A 125 -5.55 0.60 -23.53
N LYS A 126 -6.60 0.09 -22.89
CA LYS A 126 -7.38 0.83 -21.92
C LYS A 126 -7.62 -0.02 -20.68
N ILE A 127 -7.37 0.52 -19.50
CA ILE A 127 -7.78 -0.06 -18.22
C ILE A 127 -8.88 0.82 -17.65
N SER A 128 -10.04 0.25 -17.37
CA SER A 128 -11.15 0.92 -16.71
C SER A 128 -11.34 0.32 -15.31
N LEU A 129 -11.31 1.15 -14.28
CA LEU A 129 -11.43 0.77 -12.88
C LEU A 129 -12.85 1.04 -12.38
N PHE A 130 -13.42 0.06 -11.68
CA PHE A 130 -14.78 0.07 -11.17
C PHE A 130 -14.78 -0.25 -9.68
N ASP A 131 -15.62 0.45 -8.93
CA ASP A 131 -15.97 0.10 -7.55
C ASP A 131 -17.08 -0.96 -7.58
N GLY A 132 -16.78 -2.15 -7.06
CA GLY A 132 -17.72 -3.25 -6.97
C GLY A 132 -18.41 -3.54 -8.30
N ASN A 133 -19.73 -3.59 -8.31
CA ASN A 133 -20.52 -3.88 -9.51
C ASN A 133 -21.03 -2.64 -10.23
N ASN A 134 -20.49 -1.46 -9.93
CA ASN A 134 -20.90 -0.23 -10.58
C ASN A 134 -20.74 -0.33 -12.11
N ALA A 135 -21.71 0.23 -12.83
CA ALA A 135 -21.75 0.14 -14.29
C ALA A 135 -20.75 1.07 -14.99
N GLN A 136 -20.38 2.17 -14.32
CA GLN A 136 -19.46 3.17 -14.85
C GLN A 136 -18.11 3.08 -14.14
N PRO A 137 -17.00 3.22 -14.89
CA PRO A 137 -15.69 3.27 -14.27
C PRO A 137 -15.48 4.63 -13.61
N PHE A 138 -14.89 4.65 -12.42
CA PHE A 138 -14.48 5.89 -11.75
C PHE A 138 -13.14 6.40 -12.28
N LYS A 139 -12.32 5.52 -12.87
CA LYS A 139 -11.02 5.88 -13.49
C LYS A 139 -10.77 5.09 -14.76
N VAL A 140 -10.18 5.75 -15.76
CA VAL A 140 -9.70 5.13 -16.99
C VAL A 140 -8.24 5.50 -17.22
N LEU A 141 -7.40 4.51 -17.52
CA LEU A 141 -5.97 4.65 -17.76
C LEU A 141 -5.62 4.15 -19.18
N ASP A 142 -4.68 4.84 -19.82
CA ASP A 142 -4.14 4.46 -21.14
C ASP A 142 -2.87 3.61 -20.98
N CYS A 143 -3.03 2.28 -20.96
CA CYS A 143 -1.93 1.35 -20.76
C CYS A 143 -1.01 1.15 -21.98
N ARG A 144 -1.01 2.07 -22.96
CA ARG A 144 0.04 2.10 -23.99
C ARG A 144 1.39 2.55 -23.42
N ARG A 145 1.38 3.14 -22.23
CA ARG A 145 2.56 3.48 -21.43
C ARG A 145 2.33 3.00 -20.00
N SER A 146 3.41 2.76 -19.27
CA SER A 146 3.30 2.55 -17.83
C SER A 146 2.75 3.82 -17.17
N GLN A 147 1.83 3.66 -16.23
CA GLN A 147 1.23 4.76 -15.49
C GLN A 147 1.15 4.40 -14.01
N GLN A 148 1.33 5.41 -13.17
CA GLN A 148 0.95 5.39 -11.78
C GLN A 148 -0.06 6.50 -11.57
N TRP A 149 -1.14 6.18 -10.87
CA TRP A 149 -2.14 7.16 -10.48
C TRP A 149 -2.27 7.15 -8.97
N ASN A 150 -1.99 8.30 -8.36
CA ASN A 150 -2.17 8.57 -6.94
C ASN A 150 -3.39 9.51 -6.84
N PRO A 151 -4.57 9.01 -6.44
CA PRO A 151 -5.66 9.91 -6.11
C PRO A 151 -5.27 10.75 -4.90
N THR A 152 -5.67 12.01 -4.92
CA THR A 152 -5.50 12.93 -3.81
C THR A 152 -6.85 13.19 -3.16
N THR A 153 -6.82 13.58 -1.91
CA THR A 153 -7.96 14.04 -1.12
C THR A 153 -8.62 15.28 -1.72
N PRO A 154 -9.91 15.53 -1.44
CA PRO A 154 -10.85 14.63 -0.77
C PRO A 154 -11.31 13.46 -1.65
N ASP A 155 -10.80 13.34 -2.89
CA ASP A 155 -11.27 12.41 -3.93
C ASP A 155 -10.59 11.03 -3.91
N VAL A 156 -10.03 10.60 -2.77
CA VAL A 156 -9.46 9.24 -2.60
C VAL A 156 -10.60 8.21 -2.65
N PRO A 157 -10.62 7.27 -3.62
CA PRO A 157 -11.68 6.29 -3.71
C PRO A 157 -11.72 5.38 -2.47
N VAL A 158 -12.92 5.22 -1.92
CA VAL A 158 -13.21 4.27 -0.83
C VAL A 158 -14.06 3.15 -1.38
N PHE A 159 -13.64 1.90 -1.19
CA PHE A 159 -14.34 0.72 -1.69
C PHE A 159 -14.98 -0.08 -0.56
N ASN A 160 -16.26 -0.39 -0.70
CA ASN A 160 -16.97 -1.25 0.27
C ASN A 160 -16.93 -2.73 -0.10
N THR A 161 -16.46 -3.08 -1.31
CA THR A 161 -16.52 -4.46 -1.80
C THR A 161 -15.23 -4.91 -2.49
N SER A 162 -14.96 -4.44 -3.70
CA SER A 162 -13.83 -4.89 -4.52
C SER A 162 -13.47 -3.85 -5.56
N LEU A 163 -12.21 -3.84 -5.98
CA LEU A 163 -11.77 -3.08 -7.13
C LEU A 163 -11.78 -4.00 -8.35
N ARG A 164 -12.53 -3.64 -9.40
CA ARG A 164 -12.51 -4.38 -10.67
C ARG A 164 -11.78 -3.58 -11.73
N ALA A 165 -10.92 -4.27 -12.47
CA ALA A 165 -10.22 -3.72 -13.62
C ALA A 165 -10.69 -4.41 -14.90
N LYS A 166 -11.19 -3.63 -15.85
CA LYS A 166 -11.47 -4.07 -17.23
C LYS A 166 -10.32 -3.64 -18.12
N ILE A 167 -9.61 -4.61 -18.68
CA ILE A 167 -8.51 -4.40 -19.62
C ILE A 167 -9.07 -4.60 -21.03
N GLU A 168 -9.04 -3.57 -21.85
CA GLU A 168 -9.47 -3.61 -23.25
C GLU A 168 -8.27 -3.37 -24.17
N LEU A 169 -7.99 -4.34 -25.03
CA LEU A 169 -6.87 -4.32 -25.97
C LEU A 169 -7.40 -4.47 -27.39
N TYR A 170 -6.80 -3.75 -28.33
CA TYR A 170 -7.04 -3.92 -29.76
C TYR A 170 -5.75 -3.76 -30.55
N ASN A 171 -5.37 -4.78 -31.33
CA ASN A 171 -4.21 -4.72 -32.21
C ASN A 171 -4.61 -4.21 -33.60
N ALA A 172 -4.26 -2.95 -33.89
CA ALA A 172 -4.51 -2.31 -35.19
C ALA A 172 -3.35 -2.50 -36.19
N ASP A 173 -2.31 -3.27 -35.83
CA ASP A 173 -1.22 -3.58 -36.74
C ASP A 173 -1.59 -4.80 -37.62
N PHE A 174 -1.81 -4.54 -38.90
CA PHE A 174 -2.09 -5.58 -39.90
C PHE A 174 -0.83 -6.08 -40.63
N THR A 175 0.33 -5.47 -40.36
CA THR A 175 1.61 -5.81 -41.01
C THR A 175 2.27 -7.03 -40.38
N LYS A 176 2.02 -7.28 -39.08
CA LYS A 176 2.48 -8.45 -38.33
C LYS A 176 1.33 -9.44 -38.12
N SER A 177 1.65 -10.72 -37.93
CA SER A 177 0.62 -11.75 -37.64
C SER A 177 -0.02 -11.59 -36.25
N GLY A 178 0.76 -11.11 -35.28
CA GLY A 178 0.29 -10.81 -33.93
C GLY A 178 1.33 -10.09 -33.07
N LYS A 179 0.90 -9.68 -31.88
CA LYS A 179 1.68 -8.93 -30.89
C LYS A 179 1.52 -9.54 -29.51
N ARG A 180 2.50 -9.31 -28.65
CA ARG A 180 2.45 -9.68 -27.24
C ARG A 180 2.51 -8.43 -26.38
N VAL A 181 1.51 -8.27 -25.54
CA VAL A 181 1.39 -7.19 -24.55
C VAL A 181 1.39 -7.83 -23.18
N SER A 182 2.21 -7.33 -22.28
CA SER A 182 2.22 -7.79 -20.90
C SER A 182 1.91 -6.64 -19.97
N LEU A 183 1.14 -6.93 -18.93
CA LEU A 183 0.61 -5.97 -17.96
C LEU A 183 0.88 -6.47 -16.54
N ILE A 184 1.29 -5.55 -15.68
CA ILE A 184 1.32 -5.73 -14.24
C ILE A 184 0.45 -4.63 -13.65
N LEU A 185 -0.57 -5.01 -12.90
CA LEU A 185 -1.51 -4.11 -12.25
C LEU A 185 -1.40 -4.31 -10.74
N THR A 186 -1.14 -3.22 -10.02
CA THR A 186 -0.92 -3.24 -8.58
C THR A 186 -1.68 -2.09 -7.92
N PRO A 187 -2.91 -2.33 -7.42
CA PRO A 187 -3.52 -1.43 -6.45
C PRO A 187 -2.76 -1.44 -5.12
N ASN A 188 -2.66 -0.27 -4.50
CA ASN A 188 -2.20 -0.04 -3.15
C ASN A 188 -3.43 0.35 -2.33
N PHE A 189 -3.96 -0.60 -1.57
CA PHE A 189 -5.06 -0.35 -0.65
C PHE A 189 -4.50 0.15 0.68
N ALA A 190 -5.10 1.19 1.24
CA ALA A 190 -4.67 1.82 2.48
C ALA A 190 -5.76 1.76 3.55
N ASN A 191 -5.34 1.63 4.79
CA ASN A 191 -6.20 1.81 5.95
C ASN A 191 -6.27 3.29 6.35
N GLN A 192 -7.10 3.65 7.32
CA GLN A 192 -7.26 5.02 7.79
C GLN A 192 -6.59 5.25 9.15
N ASN A 193 -5.60 4.42 9.50
CA ASN A 193 -4.93 4.56 10.78
C ASN A 193 -4.11 5.85 10.78
N ASP A 194 -4.27 6.63 11.85
CA ASP A 194 -3.49 7.81 12.20
C ASP A 194 -2.83 7.46 13.53
N ILE A 195 -1.50 7.25 13.50
CA ILE A 195 -0.77 6.58 14.59
C ILE A 195 -0.59 7.54 15.77
N ASP A 196 -0.34 8.80 15.49
CA ASP A 196 -0.03 9.82 16.49
C ASP A 196 -1.11 10.91 16.61
N GLN A 197 -2.19 10.78 15.84
CA GLN A 197 -3.44 11.54 15.95
C GLN A 197 -3.30 13.01 15.55
N ASP A 198 -2.41 13.30 14.61
CA ASP A 198 -2.16 14.65 14.11
C ASP A 198 -3.07 15.04 12.92
N GLY A 199 -3.86 14.10 12.42
CA GLY A 199 -4.78 14.27 11.30
C GLY A 199 -4.27 13.72 9.97
N LEU A 200 -3.01 13.28 9.88
CA LEU A 200 -2.45 12.58 8.74
C LEU A 200 -2.59 11.06 8.91
N PRO A 201 -3.23 10.36 7.95
CA PRO A 201 -3.18 8.91 7.96
C PRO A 201 -1.76 8.40 7.66
N ALA A 202 -1.36 7.34 8.35
CA ALA A 202 -0.04 6.72 8.23
C ALA A 202 0.36 6.31 6.80
N TRP A 203 -0.61 6.04 5.92
CA TRP A 203 -0.29 5.75 4.52
C TRP A 203 0.14 6.99 3.74
N PHE A 204 -0.41 8.16 4.07
CA PHE A 204 -0.10 9.42 3.41
C PHE A 204 1.30 9.87 3.78
N GLU A 205 1.61 9.77 5.07
CA GLU A 205 2.95 10.02 5.61
C GLU A 205 3.98 9.11 4.95
N MET A 206 3.70 7.80 4.90
CA MET A 206 4.59 6.83 4.27
C MET A 206 4.79 7.09 2.76
N PHE A 207 3.80 7.62 2.04
CA PHE A 207 3.95 7.93 0.61
C PHE A 207 4.74 9.20 0.33
N HIS A 208 4.70 10.15 1.26
CA HIS A 208 5.38 11.43 1.15
C HIS A 208 6.62 11.51 2.06
N ASP A 209 7.11 10.38 2.55
CA ASP A 209 8.31 10.29 3.42
C ASP A 209 8.26 11.27 4.60
N LEU A 210 7.06 11.48 5.16
CA LEU A 210 6.82 12.33 6.32
C LEU A 210 7.08 11.53 7.59
N SER A 211 7.51 12.24 8.64
CA SER A 211 7.50 11.71 10.00
C SER A 211 6.13 11.91 10.64
N ASP A 212 5.82 11.09 11.65
CA ASP A 212 4.57 11.16 12.40
C ASP A 212 4.20 12.60 12.83
N ASN A 213 5.17 13.48 13.14
CA ASN A 213 4.85 14.82 13.67
C ASN A 213 4.81 15.94 12.61
N ASP A 214 4.73 15.60 11.33
CA ASP A 214 4.87 16.56 10.23
C ASP A 214 3.56 17.21 9.78
N ALA A 215 2.38 16.88 10.34
CA ALA A 215 1.12 17.55 9.95
C ALA A 215 1.21 19.07 9.93
N ALA A 216 1.90 19.68 10.90
CA ALA A 216 2.02 21.13 11.03
C ALA A 216 3.24 21.72 10.31
N SER A 217 4.04 20.90 9.64
CA SER A 217 5.25 21.32 8.91
C SER A 217 4.90 21.76 7.49
N ASP A 218 5.50 22.86 7.04
CA ASP A 218 5.56 23.28 5.62
C ASP A 218 6.93 22.85 5.07
N ILE A 219 6.97 21.66 4.45
CA ILE A 219 8.22 20.96 4.14
C ILE A 219 8.86 21.49 2.86
N ASP A 220 8.05 21.83 1.86
CA ASP A 220 8.51 22.34 0.57
C ASP A 220 8.54 23.87 0.48
N GLN A 221 8.09 24.57 1.54
CA GLN A 221 8.15 26.02 1.74
C GLN A 221 7.23 26.80 0.80
N ASP A 222 6.06 26.24 0.49
CA ASP A 222 5.05 26.87 -0.35
C ASP A 222 3.93 27.60 0.44
N SER A 223 4.07 27.66 1.77
CA SER A 223 3.16 28.25 2.76
C SER A 223 1.95 27.41 3.15
N TYR A 224 1.90 26.13 2.80
CA TYR A 224 0.90 25.18 3.28
C TYR A 224 1.54 24.12 4.17
N THR A 225 0.84 23.76 5.24
CA THR A 225 1.24 22.62 6.09
C THR A 225 0.87 21.30 5.42
N ALA A 226 1.59 20.22 5.76
CA ALA A 226 1.30 18.89 5.22
C ALA A 226 -0.16 18.45 5.47
N LEU A 227 -0.77 18.87 6.59
CA LEU A 227 -2.19 18.62 6.85
C LEU A 227 -3.12 19.42 5.91
N GLU A 228 -2.83 20.69 5.65
CA GLU A 228 -3.61 21.49 4.70
C GLU A 228 -3.52 20.90 3.29
N GLU A 229 -2.35 20.39 2.92
CA GLU A 229 -2.14 19.70 1.65
C GLU A 229 -2.82 18.34 1.58
N TYR A 230 -2.79 17.57 2.67
CA TYR A 230 -3.58 16.37 2.81
C TYR A 230 -5.08 16.65 2.78
N LEU A 231 -5.58 17.81 3.20
CA LEU A 231 -7.01 18.12 3.09
C LEU A 231 -7.36 18.70 1.71
N GLY A 232 -6.42 19.43 1.11
CA GLY A 232 -6.55 20.14 -0.15
C GLY A 232 -6.16 19.37 -1.40
N GLY A 233 -5.64 18.16 -1.25
CA GLY A 233 -5.33 17.25 -2.35
C GLY A 233 -4.04 17.54 -3.08
N SER A 234 -3.04 18.08 -2.39
CA SER A 234 -1.73 18.44 -2.93
C SER A 234 -0.60 17.55 -2.38
N ASN A 235 0.65 17.93 -2.60
CA ASN A 235 1.82 17.08 -2.36
C ASN A 235 2.83 17.85 -1.51
N PRO A 236 3.06 17.44 -0.25
CA PRO A 236 3.86 18.21 0.70
C PRO A 236 5.36 18.23 0.46
N LEU A 237 5.81 17.66 -0.66
CA LEU A 237 7.19 17.67 -1.10
C LEU A 237 7.38 18.39 -2.44
N ASP A 238 6.36 19.05 -3.00
CA ASP A 238 6.43 19.76 -4.27
C ASP A 238 5.76 21.13 -4.19
N ALA A 239 6.57 22.17 -4.01
CA ALA A 239 6.12 23.56 -3.88
C ALA A 239 5.32 24.14 -5.06
N ASN A 240 5.14 23.39 -6.16
CA ASN A 240 4.26 23.75 -7.27
C ASN A 240 2.88 23.07 -7.18
N SER A 241 2.69 22.18 -6.22
CA SER A 241 1.49 21.42 -5.96
C SER A 241 0.80 22.02 -4.75
N VAL A 242 -0.11 22.98 -4.99
CA VAL A 242 -0.83 23.68 -3.92
C VAL A 242 -2.25 23.11 -3.71
N PRO A 243 -2.84 23.22 -2.51
CA PRO A 243 -4.22 22.87 -2.20
C PRO A 243 -5.24 23.46 -3.19
N VAL A 244 -6.21 22.66 -3.65
CA VAL A 244 -7.24 23.12 -4.60
C VAL A 244 -8.27 24.04 -3.92
N ASN A 245 -8.48 23.89 -2.62
CA ASN A 245 -9.34 24.74 -1.79
C ASN A 245 -8.63 25.05 -0.46
N PRO A 246 -7.72 26.04 -0.43
CA PRO A 246 -7.05 26.48 0.79
C PRO A 246 -8.00 27.19 1.76
#